data_AF-A0A5N6P9W4-F1
#
_entry.id   AF-A0A5N6P9W4-F1
#
_cell.length_a   1.000
_cell.length_b   1.000
_cell.length_c   1.000
_cell.angle_alpha   90.00
_cell.angle_beta   90.00
_cell.angle_gamma   90.00
#
_symmetry.space_group_name_H-M   'P 1'
#
loop_
_entity.id
_entity.type
_entity.pdbx_description
1 polymer ?
#
loop_
_entity_poly.entity_id
_entity_poly.type
_entity_poly.pdbx_seq_one_letter_code
_entity_poly.pdbx_strand_id
1 'polypeptide(L)'
;MVNLPRAISRAMDQGLDLMTIGGGRRNQNQFTPPSIPIHHHQPPSLDQSIANNLLSNWEFLAGFEQQFGLTHPFFYTCRFIDVLKMAQDEHKFVFLYLHSPKNPFTETFCKNTLCSEVVVQFLDANFLSWGGVSNNGESLHLATKVQPTTFPFCAIVACGSDDSLVVVQKIEGPLTPEELLETLQTILEEQGLVFGNWRTKNDDKRMVNIRLRQEQNVAYSSSLQANQEKKPQYEDKAISNNQDIHEVSYILLVSLKACT
;
A
#
# COMPACT_ATOMS: atom_id res chain seq x y z
N MET A 1 -45.22 -26.47 27.33
CA MET A 1 -44.99 -25.66 26.12
C MET A 1 -44.01 -26.43 25.23
N VAL A 2 -44.53 -27.26 24.31
CA VAL A 2 -44.43 -27.12 22.82
C VAL A 2 -43.02 -26.72 22.33
N ASN A 3 -42.36 -27.39 21.39
CA ASN A 3 -42.49 -28.70 20.72
C ASN A 3 -41.17 -28.92 19.95
N LEU A 4 -40.70 -30.16 19.82
CA LEU A 4 -39.67 -30.57 18.83
C LEU A 4 -40.38 -30.91 17.50
N PRO A 5 -39.66 -31.00 16.37
CA PRO A 5 -39.39 -32.33 15.80
C PRO A 5 -37.93 -32.46 15.29
N ARG A 6 -37.15 -33.52 15.59
CA ARG A 6 -37.15 -34.91 15.05
C ARG A 6 -37.18 -34.92 13.51
N ALA A 7 -36.43 -35.72 12.74
CA ALA A 7 -35.31 -36.66 12.88
C ALA A 7 -35.15 -37.34 11.49
N ILE A 8 -34.23 -38.32 11.40
CA ILE A 8 -34.18 -39.50 10.50
C ILE A 8 -33.24 -39.32 9.28
N SER A 9 -32.01 -39.86 9.20
CA SER A 9 -31.49 -41.26 9.17
C SER A 9 -31.96 -42.15 8.01
N ARG A 10 -31.00 -42.64 7.20
CA ARG A 10 -30.87 -43.96 6.52
C ARG A 10 -29.95 -43.80 5.29
N ALA A 11 -29.09 -44.72 4.87
CA ALA A 11 -29.07 -46.17 5.08
C ALA A 11 -27.63 -46.72 5.04
N MET A 12 -27.44 -47.83 5.77
CA MET A 12 -26.44 -48.86 5.50
C MET A 12 -26.92 -49.71 4.31
N ASP A 13 -26.01 -50.24 3.51
CA ASP A 13 -26.23 -51.53 2.86
C ASP A 13 -24.99 -52.41 3.05
N GLN A 14 -25.25 -53.69 3.31
CA GLN A 14 -24.34 -54.72 3.80
C GLN A 14 -24.11 -55.78 2.71
N GLY A 15 -22.98 -56.48 2.82
CA GLY A 15 -22.82 -57.86 2.36
C GLY A 15 -21.88 -58.02 1.16
N LEU A 16 -21.10 -59.10 1.01
CA LEU A 16 -20.99 -60.37 1.74
C LEU A 16 -19.67 -61.05 1.26
N ASP A 17 -19.16 -61.95 2.10
CA ASP A 17 -17.92 -62.75 1.97
C ASP A 17 -17.75 -63.57 0.68
N LEU A 18 -16.49 -63.83 0.26
CA LEU A 18 -16.01 -65.20 -0.02
C LEU A 18 -14.48 -65.34 -0.11
N MET A 19 -14.02 -66.55 0.22
CA MET A 19 -12.68 -67.06 0.54
C MET A 19 -11.69 -67.28 -0.64
N THR A 20 -10.39 -67.14 -0.34
CA THR A 20 -9.27 -68.11 -0.53
C THR A 20 -8.80 -68.59 -1.93
N ILE A 21 -7.45 -68.51 -2.11
CA ILE A 21 -6.50 -69.26 -2.99
C ILE A 21 -6.49 -68.99 -4.51
N GLY A 22 -5.28 -68.72 -5.03
CA GLY A 22 -4.89 -69.08 -6.40
C GLY A 22 -4.04 -68.05 -7.12
N GLY A 23 -2.80 -68.41 -7.46
CA GLY A 23 -1.82 -67.52 -8.08
C GLY A 23 -2.09 -67.16 -9.54
N GLY A 24 -1.41 -66.11 -10.01
CA GLY A 24 -1.44 -65.69 -11.41
C GLY A 24 -0.58 -64.46 -11.67
N ARG A 25 0.69 -64.66 -12.00
CA ARG A 25 1.54 -63.62 -12.60
C ARG A 25 0.98 -63.20 -13.95
N ARG A 26 0.72 -61.90 -14.17
CA ARG A 26 1.01 -61.20 -15.45
C ARG A 26 0.81 -59.68 -15.35
N ASN A 27 1.96 -59.00 -15.40
CA ASN A 27 2.27 -57.71 -16.02
C ASN A 27 1.08 -56.83 -16.48
N GLN A 28 0.90 -55.66 -15.83
CA GLN A 28 0.31 -54.47 -16.47
C GLN A 28 0.79 -53.18 -15.78
N ASN A 29 1.20 -52.25 -16.63
CA ASN A 29 1.78 -50.93 -16.39
C ASN A 29 1.25 -50.17 -15.16
N GLN A 30 2.17 -49.73 -14.31
CA GLN A 30 1.93 -48.72 -13.27
C GLN A 30 1.59 -47.37 -13.92
N PHE A 31 0.37 -46.91 -13.75
CA PHE A 31 0.02 -45.49 -13.81
C PHE A 31 -0.36 -45.05 -12.40
N THR A 32 0.54 -44.34 -11.73
CA THR A 32 0.23 -43.60 -10.50
C THR A 32 -0.47 -42.30 -10.86
N PRO A 33 -1.58 -41.92 -10.20
CA PRO A 33 -2.22 -40.63 -10.45
C PRO A 33 -1.30 -39.48 -9.99
N PRO A 34 -1.34 -38.30 -10.64
CA PRO A 34 -0.46 -37.21 -10.28
C PRO A 34 -0.88 -36.60 -8.94
N SER A 35 0.04 -36.62 -7.97
CA SER A 35 -0.08 -35.90 -6.71
C SER A 35 -0.03 -34.39 -7.00
N ILE A 36 -1.14 -33.68 -6.79
CA ILE A 36 -1.16 -32.22 -6.79
C ILE A 36 -0.47 -31.76 -5.49
N PRO A 37 0.65 -31.04 -5.54
CA PRO A 37 1.25 -30.49 -4.33
C PRO A 37 0.32 -29.40 -3.77
N ILE A 38 -0.19 -29.59 -2.56
CA ILE A 38 -0.86 -28.53 -1.80
C ILE A 38 0.21 -27.49 -1.49
N HIS A 39 0.21 -26.38 -2.21
CA HIS A 39 1.00 -25.21 -1.88
C HIS A 39 0.41 -24.62 -0.58
N HIS A 40 1.01 -24.98 0.55
CA HIS A 40 0.81 -24.24 1.79
C HIS A 40 1.44 -22.86 1.58
N HIS A 41 0.62 -21.86 1.26
CA HIS A 41 1.06 -20.46 1.26
C HIS A 41 1.33 -20.06 2.71
N GLN A 42 2.56 -20.32 3.15
CA GLN A 42 3.09 -19.68 4.34
C GLN A 42 3.15 -18.18 4.07
N PRO A 43 2.52 -17.31 4.90
CA PRO A 43 2.63 -15.88 4.72
C PRO A 43 4.12 -15.50 4.74
N PRO A 44 4.55 -14.52 3.92
CA PRO A 44 5.95 -14.11 3.90
C PRO A 44 6.38 -13.76 5.32
N SER A 45 7.45 -14.39 5.79
CA SER A 45 8.05 -14.06 7.08
C SER A 45 8.38 -12.57 7.08
N LEU A 46 7.78 -11.82 8.01
CA LEU A 46 8.12 -10.42 8.22
C LEU A 46 9.64 -10.35 8.40
N ASP A 47 10.31 -9.59 7.53
CA ASP A 47 11.76 -9.44 7.57
C ASP A 47 12.15 -8.95 8.98
N GLN A 48 12.95 -9.73 9.71
CA GLN A 48 13.31 -9.44 11.10
C GLN A 48 13.95 -8.06 11.23
N SER A 49 14.62 -7.58 10.18
CA SER A 49 15.19 -6.22 10.13
C SER A 49 14.11 -5.13 10.21
N ILE A 50 12.96 -5.32 9.54
CA ILE A 50 11.84 -4.38 9.56
C ILE A 50 11.22 -4.36 10.96
N ALA A 51 11.00 -5.54 11.55
CA ALA A 51 10.46 -5.65 12.91
C ALA A 51 11.37 -4.96 13.95
N ASN A 52 12.69 -5.14 13.83
CA ASN A 52 13.66 -4.53 14.73
C ASN A 52 13.69 -2.99 14.61
N ASN A 53 13.59 -2.44 13.40
CA ASN A 53 13.55 -0.99 13.19
C ASN A 53 12.27 -0.35 13.76
N LEU A 54 11.12 -1.02 13.57
CA LEU A 54 9.85 -0.54 14.14
C LEU A 54 9.90 -0.54 15.67
N LEU A 55 10.48 -1.60 16.26
CA LEU A 55 10.65 -1.69 17.71
C LEU A 55 11.55 -0.58 18.24
N SER A 56 12.70 -0.31 17.60
CA SER A 56 13.62 0.74 18.07
C SER A 56 13.00 2.15 18.01
N ASN A 57 12.16 2.41 17.01
CA ASN A 57 11.50 3.72 16.85
C ASN A 57 10.40 3.91 17.89
N TRP A 58 9.66 2.85 18.22
CA TRP A 58 8.70 2.85 19.32
C TRP A 58 9.39 3.03 20.69
N GLU A 59 10.48 2.30 20.93
CA GLU A 59 11.27 2.43 22.17
C GLU A 59 11.82 3.84 22.36
N PHE A 60 12.28 4.48 21.28
CA PHE A 60 12.66 5.88 21.30
C PHE A 60 11.51 6.78 21.74
N LEU A 61 10.33 6.67 21.10
CA LEU A 61 9.18 7.51 21.42
C LEU A 61 8.72 7.30 22.87
N ALA A 62 8.55 6.05 23.30
CA ALA A 62 8.14 5.72 24.65
C ALA A 62 9.14 6.24 25.70
N GLY A 63 10.44 6.10 25.45
CA GLY A 63 11.49 6.63 26.33
C GLY A 63 11.52 8.16 26.36
N PHE A 64 11.29 8.80 25.21
CA PHE A 64 11.17 10.25 25.09
C PHE A 64 9.98 10.77 25.91
N GLU A 65 8.79 10.20 25.71
CA GLU A 65 7.58 10.57 26.44
C GLU A 65 7.73 10.35 27.96
N GLN A 66 8.37 9.26 28.37
CA GLN A 66 8.65 8.99 29.77
C GLN A 66 9.53 10.08 30.41
N GLN A 67 10.50 10.62 29.67
CA GLN A 67 11.47 11.59 30.19
C GLN A 67 11.01 13.04 30.08
N PHE A 68 10.26 13.37 29.01
CA PHE A 68 9.95 14.75 28.63
C PHE A 68 8.45 15.08 28.64
N GLY A 69 7.58 14.06 28.71
CA GLY A 69 6.12 14.22 28.68
C GLY A 69 5.54 14.08 27.27
N LEU A 70 4.24 14.33 27.14
CA LEU A 70 3.47 14.10 25.90
C LEU A 70 3.42 15.32 24.97
N THR A 71 4.03 16.44 25.36
CA THR A 71 4.14 17.63 24.51
C THR A 71 5.42 17.53 23.70
N HIS A 72 5.33 16.99 22.49
CA HIS A 72 6.47 16.84 21.59
C HIS A 72 5.99 16.81 20.13
N PRO A 73 6.88 17.01 19.14
CA PRO A 73 6.52 16.87 17.74
C PRO A 73 6.01 15.47 17.45
N PHE A 74 5.06 15.33 16.52
CA PHE A 74 4.50 14.03 16.15
C PHE A 74 5.54 13.15 15.45
N PHE A 75 6.22 12.29 16.22
CA PHE A 75 7.24 11.38 15.71
C PHE A 75 6.60 10.12 15.09
N TYR A 76 6.85 9.90 13.80
CA TYR A 76 6.39 8.70 13.11
C TYR A 76 7.20 7.47 13.55
N THR A 77 6.51 6.46 14.09
CA THR A 77 7.10 5.17 14.50
C THR A 77 7.14 4.15 13.35
N CYS A 78 7.54 4.60 12.16
CA CYS A 78 7.80 3.74 11.00
C CYS A 78 9.26 3.90 10.53
N ARG A 79 9.66 3.20 9.47
CA ARG A 79 11.05 3.34 8.96
C ARG A 79 11.22 4.74 8.37
N PHE A 80 12.43 5.28 8.46
CA PHE A 80 12.75 6.60 7.94
C PHE A 80 12.43 6.72 6.44
N ILE A 81 12.71 5.68 5.65
CA ILE A 81 12.38 5.69 4.21
C ILE A 81 10.88 5.82 3.94
N ASP A 82 10.03 5.29 4.84
CA ASP A 82 8.58 5.39 4.70
C ASP A 82 8.14 6.84 4.99
N VAL A 83 8.72 7.50 5.99
CA VAL A 83 8.50 8.94 6.26
C VAL A 83 8.99 9.82 5.11
N LEU A 84 10.13 9.50 4.52
CA LEU A 84 10.69 10.26 3.39
C LEU A 84 9.76 10.23 2.17
N LYS A 85 9.12 9.08 1.91
CA LYS A 85 8.11 8.91 0.85
C LYS A 85 6.83 9.67 1.16
N MET A 86 6.32 9.58 2.40
CA MET A 86 5.17 10.38 2.83
C MET A 86 5.44 11.88 2.67
N ALA A 87 6.65 12.34 2.97
CA ALA A 87 7.04 13.73 2.79
C ALA A 87 7.08 14.17 1.33
N GLN A 88 7.56 13.30 0.44
CA GLN A 88 7.52 13.54 -1.00
C GLN A 88 6.07 13.66 -1.50
N ASP A 89 5.18 12.76 -1.05
CA ASP A 89 3.76 12.73 -1.43
C ASP A 89 2.97 13.93 -0.90
N GLU A 90 3.28 14.39 0.32
CA GLU A 90 2.69 15.58 0.96
C GLU A 90 3.36 16.89 0.56
N HIS A 91 4.43 16.83 -0.25
CA HIS A 91 5.24 18.01 -0.58
C HIS A 91 5.69 18.77 0.67
N LYS A 92 6.25 18.04 1.64
CA LYS A 92 6.81 18.52 2.90
C LYS A 92 8.26 18.07 3.05
N PHE A 93 8.96 18.69 3.98
CA PHE A 93 10.25 18.19 4.46
C PHE A 93 10.09 17.25 5.65
N VAL A 94 11.12 16.46 5.90
CA VAL A 94 11.24 15.67 7.13
C VAL A 94 12.11 16.44 8.13
N PHE A 95 11.61 16.60 9.35
CA PHE A 95 12.40 17.02 10.50
C PHE A 95 12.99 15.77 11.15
N LEU A 96 14.30 15.59 11.00
CA LEU A 96 15.06 14.47 11.58
C LEU A 96 15.67 14.92 12.91
N TYR A 97 15.31 14.24 14.00
CA TYR A 97 15.94 14.42 15.31
C TYR A 97 16.77 13.19 15.70
N LEU A 98 18.06 13.39 16.03
CA LEU A 98 18.90 12.31 16.56
C LEU A 98 19.16 12.55 18.04
N HIS A 99 18.61 11.66 18.87
CA HIS A 99 18.71 11.75 20.31
C HIS A 99 20.04 11.17 20.81
N SER A 100 20.73 11.90 21.70
CA SER A 100 21.97 11.46 22.34
C SER A 100 21.89 11.62 23.86
N PRO A 101 21.45 10.58 24.59
CA PRO A 101 21.14 10.70 26.03
C PRO A 101 22.37 11.02 26.88
N LYS A 102 23.58 10.85 26.35
CA LYS A 102 24.85 11.12 27.04
C LYS A 102 25.30 12.58 26.93
N ASN A 103 24.73 13.37 26.03
CA ASN A 103 25.15 14.75 25.84
C ASN A 103 24.44 15.68 26.86
N PRO A 104 25.18 16.55 27.58
CA PRO A 104 24.64 17.36 28.67
C PRO A 104 23.58 18.38 28.25
N PHE A 105 23.55 18.78 26.97
CA PHE A 105 22.58 19.75 26.46
C PHE A 105 21.27 19.10 25.97
N THR A 106 21.24 17.77 25.86
CA THR A 106 20.08 17.05 25.29
C THR A 106 18.82 17.25 26.14
N GLU A 107 18.93 17.10 27.46
CA GLU A 107 17.78 17.22 28.35
C GLU A 107 17.19 18.63 28.30
N THR A 108 18.03 19.66 28.40
CA THR A 108 17.62 21.06 28.33
C THR A 108 16.98 21.38 26.99
N PHE A 109 17.57 20.94 25.88
CA PHE A 109 17.01 21.14 24.54
C PHE A 109 15.66 20.47 24.36
N CYS A 110 15.52 19.20 24.77
CA CYS A 110 14.25 18.50 24.67
C CYS A 110 13.17 19.22 25.47
N LYS A 111 13.42 19.52 26.75
CA LYS A 111 12.44 20.13 27.65
C LYS A 111 12.06 21.56 27.26
N ASN A 112 13.05 22.40 26.98
CA ASN A 112 12.82 23.83 26.84
C ASN A 112 12.57 24.25 25.39
N THR A 113 13.11 23.50 24.43
CA THR A 113 13.09 23.87 23.00
C THR A 113 12.17 22.97 22.21
N LEU A 114 12.47 21.67 22.14
CA LEU A 114 11.73 20.74 21.27
C LEU A 114 10.29 20.49 21.76
N CYS A 115 10.08 20.48 23.08
CA CYS A 115 8.77 20.32 23.71
C CYS A 115 8.02 21.65 23.92
N SER A 116 8.57 22.77 23.43
CA SER A 116 7.87 24.06 23.46
C SER A 116 6.65 23.99 22.55
N GLU A 117 5.48 24.39 23.05
CA GLU A 117 4.21 24.28 22.33
C GLU A 117 4.25 24.96 20.96
N VAL A 118 4.90 26.13 20.86
CA VAL A 118 5.04 26.86 19.59
C VAL A 118 5.91 26.10 18.58
N VAL A 119 6.97 25.41 19.04
CA VAL A 119 7.84 24.59 18.19
C VAL A 119 7.09 23.34 17.73
N VAL A 120 6.39 22.66 18.64
CA VAL A 120 5.58 21.47 18.33
C VAL A 120 4.52 21.78 17.28
N GLN A 121 3.70 22.80 17.51
CA GLN A 121 2.65 23.20 16.58
C GLN A 121 3.21 23.56 15.20
N PHE A 122 4.36 24.25 15.16
CA PHE A 122 5.00 24.62 13.90
C PHE A 122 5.55 23.41 13.14
N LEU A 123 6.19 22.47 13.84
CA LEU A 123 6.71 21.24 13.24
C LEU A 123 5.58 20.37 12.71
N ASP A 124 4.53 20.13 13.49
CA ASP A 124 3.41 19.28 13.09
C ASP A 124 2.61 19.84 11.90
N ALA A 125 2.55 21.18 11.79
CA ALA A 125 1.88 21.82 10.65
C ALA A 125 2.69 21.73 9.34
N ASN A 126 4.02 21.80 9.41
CA ASN A 126 4.86 22.06 8.23
C ASN A 126 5.80 20.92 7.84
N PHE A 127 6.14 20.03 8.78
CA PHE A 127 7.12 18.97 8.62
C PHE A 127 6.53 17.61 8.99
N LEU A 128 7.18 16.55 8.53
CA LEU A 128 6.99 15.21 9.09
C LEU A 128 8.15 14.91 10.02
N SER A 129 7.87 14.70 11.31
CA SER A 129 8.92 14.50 12.30
C SER A 129 9.29 13.03 12.43
N TRP A 130 10.58 12.73 12.41
CA TRP A 130 11.13 11.40 12.69
C TRP A 130 12.26 11.52 13.70
N GLY A 131 12.31 10.60 14.66
CA GLY A 131 13.29 10.63 15.72
C GLY A 131 13.80 9.24 16.09
N GLY A 132 15.02 9.20 16.61
CA GLY A 132 15.58 7.98 17.18
C GLY A 132 16.91 8.19 17.88
N VAL A 133 17.36 7.16 18.61
CA VAL A 133 18.60 7.21 19.40
C VAL A 133 19.80 7.05 18.46
N SER A 134 20.74 8.00 18.48
CA SER A 134 21.82 8.16 17.48
C SER A 134 22.75 6.96 17.32
N ASN A 135 22.81 6.05 18.30
CA ASN A 135 23.67 4.87 18.30
C ASN A 135 22.92 3.54 18.17
N ASN A 136 21.64 3.55 17.78
CA ASN A 136 20.80 2.36 17.69
C ASN A 136 20.05 2.27 16.34
N GLY A 137 19.79 1.03 15.90
CA GLY A 137 18.90 0.73 14.77
C GLY A 137 19.17 1.54 13.50
N GLU A 138 18.10 1.95 12.82
CA GLU A 138 18.13 2.80 11.62
C GLU A 138 18.76 4.18 11.87
N SER A 139 18.65 4.70 13.09
CA SER A 139 19.20 6.01 13.48
C SER A 139 20.72 6.05 13.41
N LEU A 140 21.41 4.94 13.69
CA LEU A 140 22.87 4.85 13.55
C LEU A 140 23.32 5.01 12.09
N HIS A 141 22.57 4.43 11.15
CA HIS A 141 22.85 4.57 9.72
C HIS A 141 22.63 6.01 9.25
N LEU A 142 21.55 6.64 9.72
CA LEU A 142 21.28 8.05 9.46
C LEU A 142 22.36 8.95 10.06
N ALA A 143 22.79 8.69 11.30
CA ALA A 143 23.89 9.40 11.95
C ALA A 143 25.18 9.30 11.13
N THR A 144 25.47 8.15 10.52
CA THR A 144 26.65 7.96 9.66
C THR A 144 26.54 8.75 8.35
N LYS A 145 25.32 8.93 7.81
CA LYS A 145 25.08 9.75 6.61
C LYS A 145 25.17 11.24 6.89
N VAL A 146 24.53 11.69 7.98
CA VAL A 146 24.45 13.12 8.31
C VAL A 146 25.65 13.61 9.10
N GLN A 147 26.46 12.71 9.68
CA GLN A 147 27.71 12.99 10.39
C GLN A 147 27.59 14.19 11.34
N PRO A 148 26.79 14.07 12.41
CA PRO A 148 26.61 15.15 13.38
C PRO A 148 27.94 15.47 14.07
N THR A 149 28.30 16.75 14.17
CA THR A 149 29.54 17.19 14.84
C THR A 149 29.34 17.42 16.34
N THR A 150 28.12 17.77 16.76
CA THR A 150 27.73 17.99 18.15
C THR A 150 26.25 17.66 18.38
N PHE A 151 25.84 17.61 19.65
CA PHE A 151 24.46 17.38 20.06
C PHE A 151 23.99 18.52 20.99
N PRO A 152 22.67 18.82 21.02
CA PRO A 152 21.58 18.19 20.27
C PRO A 152 21.70 18.37 18.75
N PHE A 153 21.19 17.40 17.98
CA PHE A 153 21.28 17.40 16.53
C PHE A 153 19.90 17.25 15.90
N CYS A 154 19.58 18.17 15.01
CA CYS A 154 18.44 18.06 14.10
C CYS A 154 18.90 18.29 12.66
N ALA A 155 18.14 17.78 11.70
CA ALA A 155 18.33 18.09 10.29
C ALA A 155 17.00 18.21 9.57
N ILE A 156 16.94 19.13 8.60
CA ILE A 156 15.87 19.17 7.62
C ILE A 156 16.32 18.39 6.41
N VAL A 157 15.53 17.39 6.02
CA VAL A 157 15.87 16.49 4.93
C VAL A 157 14.71 16.37 3.94
N ALA A 158 15.06 16.15 2.68
CA ALA A 158 14.13 16.00 1.57
C ALA A 158 14.36 14.68 0.85
N CYS A 159 13.34 14.22 0.14
CA CYS A 159 13.44 13.08 -0.77
C CYS A 159 14.08 13.56 -2.10
N GLY A 160 15.22 12.98 -2.46
CA GLY A 160 15.85 13.16 -3.76
C GLY A 160 15.04 12.52 -4.89
N SER A 161 15.43 12.79 -6.13
CA SER A 161 14.77 12.24 -7.32
C SER A 161 14.93 10.72 -7.48
N ASP A 162 15.90 10.14 -6.78
CA ASP A 162 16.27 8.72 -6.76
C ASP A 162 15.90 8.04 -5.42
N ASP A 163 14.93 8.59 -4.69
CA ASP A 163 14.55 8.19 -3.33
C ASP A 163 15.71 8.30 -2.30
N SER A 164 16.76 9.06 -2.63
CA SER A 164 17.88 9.30 -1.71
C SER A 164 17.54 10.35 -0.66
N LEU A 165 18.24 10.28 0.47
CA LEU A 165 18.18 11.31 1.50
C LEU A 165 19.03 12.49 1.05
N VAL A 166 18.41 13.68 0.93
CA VAL A 166 19.10 14.95 0.70
C VAL A 166 19.01 15.80 1.96
N VAL A 167 20.16 16.19 2.52
CA VAL A 167 20.20 17.10 3.67
C VAL A 167 20.06 18.53 3.17
N VAL A 168 19.02 19.22 3.63
CA VAL A 168 18.75 20.63 3.31
C VAL A 168 19.51 21.52 4.29
N GLN A 169 19.35 21.26 5.59
CA GLN A 169 19.99 22.02 6.65
C GLN A 169 20.32 21.12 7.83
N LYS A 170 21.48 21.34 8.46
CA LYS A 170 21.83 20.76 9.76
C LYS A 170 21.69 21.82 10.85
N ILE A 171 21.21 21.40 12.01
CA ILE A 171 21.03 22.24 13.19
C ILE A 171 21.77 21.51 14.32
N GLU A 172 22.93 22.04 14.70
CA GLU A 172 23.84 21.38 15.64
C GLU A 172 24.09 22.27 16.86
N GLY A 173 23.93 21.69 18.06
CA GLY A 173 24.15 22.39 19.32
C GLY A 173 22.85 22.92 19.94
N PRO A 174 22.92 23.43 21.18
CA PRO A 174 21.75 23.94 21.89
C PRO A 174 21.19 25.18 21.19
N LEU A 175 19.88 25.21 20.98
CA LEU A 175 19.13 26.36 20.45
C LEU A 175 17.98 26.68 21.40
N THR A 176 17.55 27.95 21.43
CA THR A 176 16.28 28.35 22.04
C THR A 176 15.09 28.02 21.12
N PRO A 177 13.84 28.00 21.64
CA PRO A 177 12.64 27.85 20.81
C PRO A 177 12.58 28.83 19.64
N GLU A 178 12.94 30.09 19.89
CA GLU A 178 12.87 31.18 18.93
C GLU A 178 13.89 30.99 17.81
N GLU A 179 15.13 30.65 18.14
CA GLU A 179 16.20 30.36 17.17
C GLU A 179 15.84 29.17 16.27
N LEU A 180 15.27 28.11 16.86
CA LEU A 180 14.83 26.95 16.11
C LEU A 180 13.69 27.32 15.15
N LEU A 181 12.69 28.07 15.62
CA LEU A 181 11.58 28.53 14.78
C LEU A 181 12.05 29.42 13.64
N GLU A 182 12.91 30.40 13.92
CA GLU A 182 13.47 31.30 12.91
C GLU A 182 14.17 30.48 11.82
N THR A 183 15.03 29.53 12.23
CA THR A 183 15.71 28.63 11.30
C THR A 183 14.72 27.84 10.43
N LEU A 184 13.68 27.26 11.04
CA LEU A 184 12.70 26.46 10.31
C LEU A 184 11.84 27.32 9.36
N GLN A 185 11.48 28.54 9.77
CA GLN A 185 10.74 29.49 8.95
C GLN A 185 11.55 29.94 7.73
N THR A 186 12.82 30.31 7.91
CA THR A 186 13.71 30.66 6.81
C THR A 186 13.81 29.54 5.78
N ILE A 187 13.95 28.28 6.23
CA ILE A 187 14.00 27.13 5.32
C ILE A 187 12.71 26.99 4.50
N LEU A 188 11.54 27.18 5.13
CA LEU A 188 10.27 27.13 4.41
C LEU A 188 10.08 28.30 3.44
N GLU A 189 10.58 29.49 3.77
CA GLU A 189 10.52 30.64 2.87
C GLU A 189 11.43 30.47 1.65
N GLU A 190 12.67 30.04 1.86
CA GLU A 190 13.65 29.80 0.80
C GLU A 190 13.20 28.69 -0.15
N GLN A 191 12.64 27.62 0.41
CA GLN A 191 12.27 26.43 -0.34
C GLN A 191 10.80 26.42 -0.78
N GLY A 192 9.95 27.24 -0.17
CA GLY A 192 8.51 27.33 -0.44
C GLY A 192 8.19 27.75 -1.88
N LEU A 193 9.08 28.52 -2.52
CA LEU A 193 9.00 28.82 -3.96
C LEU A 193 9.14 27.57 -4.83
N VAL A 194 9.95 26.61 -4.39
CA VAL A 194 10.17 25.34 -5.09
C VAL A 194 8.94 24.45 -4.89
N PHE A 195 8.53 24.20 -3.64
CA PHE A 195 7.38 23.32 -3.34
C PHE A 195 6.03 23.87 -3.84
N GLY A 196 5.82 25.18 -3.80
CA GLY A 196 4.60 25.80 -4.34
C GLY A 196 4.40 25.55 -5.83
N ASN A 197 5.48 25.56 -6.61
CA ASN A 197 5.45 25.21 -8.03
C ASN A 197 5.19 23.70 -8.24
N TRP A 198 5.69 22.83 -7.37
CA TRP A 198 5.45 21.39 -7.45
C TRP A 198 4.02 21.01 -7.10
N ARG A 199 3.43 21.60 -6.06
CA ARG A 199 2.03 21.37 -5.64
C ARG A 199 1.07 21.67 -6.79
N THR A 200 1.14 22.89 -7.35
CA THR A 200 0.30 23.29 -8.49
C THR A 200 0.50 22.36 -9.69
N LYS A 201 1.75 22.06 -10.06
CA LYS A 201 2.06 21.28 -11.27
C LYS A 201 1.71 19.80 -11.14
N ASN A 202 1.74 19.20 -9.95
CA ASN A 202 1.36 17.81 -9.74
C ASN A 202 -0.14 17.64 -9.49
N ASP A 203 -0.80 18.58 -8.83
CA ASP A 203 -2.27 18.57 -8.72
C ASP A 203 -2.91 18.70 -10.10
N ASP A 204 -2.38 19.56 -10.96
CA ASP A 204 -2.78 19.65 -12.37
C ASP A 204 -2.63 18.30 -13.08
N LYS A 205 -1.49 17.60 -12.90
CA LYS A 205 -1.28 16.27 -13.51
C LYS A 205 -2.24 15.22 -12.96
N ARG A 206 -2.50 15.20 -11.64
CA ARG A 206 -3.44 14.26 -11.02
C ARG A 206 -4.86 14.50 -11.54
N MET A 207 -5.29 15.77 -11.59
CA MET A 207 -6.59 16.15 -12.12
C MET A 207 -6.74 15.80 -13.61
N VAL A 208 -5.70 16.04 -14.42
CA VAL A 208 -5.69 15.64 -15.83
C VAL A 208 -5.77 14.12 -15.98
N ASN A 209 -5.06 13.35 -15.16
CA ASN A 209 -5.11 11.88 -15.22
C ASN A 209 -6.49 11.32 -14.82
N ILE A 210 -7.09 11.87 -13.75
CA ILE A 210 -8.45 11.52 -13.31
C ILE A 210 -9.46 11.81 -14.42
N ARG A 211 -9.38 13.01 -15.01
CA ARG A 211 -10.25 13.41 -16.12
C ARG A 211 -10.10 12.50 -17.32
N LEU A 212 -8.87 12.17 -17.71
CA LEU A 212 -8.60 11.28 -18.84
C LEU A 212 -9.17 9.87 -18.60
N ARG A 213 -9.06 9.33 -17.38
CA ARG A 213 -9.66 8.04 -17.01
C ARG A 213 -11.19 8.10 -17.04
N GLN A 214 -11.80 9.19 -16.58
CA GLN A 214 -13.25 9.37 -16.68
C GLN A 214 -13.73 9.43 -18.13
N GLU A 215 -13.05 10.19 -18.99
CA GLU A 215 -13.37 10.29 -20.42
C GLU A 215 -13.26 8.91 -21.11
N GLN A 216 -12.22 8.14 -20.79
CA GLN A 216 -12.06 6.76 -21.29
C GLN A 216 -13.18 5.83 -20.81
N ASN A 217 -13.55 5.91 -19.52
CA ASN A 217 -14.62 5.08 -18.96
C ASN A 217 -15.98 5.40 -19.60
N VAL A 218 -16.28 6.67 -19.85
CA VAL A 218 -17.53 7.12 -20.53
C VAL A 218 -17.58 6.63 -21.97
N ALA A 219 -16.47 6.71 -22.71
CA ALA A 219 -16.39 6.21 -24.08
C ALA A 219 -16.56 4.69 -24.13
N TYR A 220 -15.92 3.96 -23.20
CA TYR A 220 -16.04 2.52 -23.09
C TYR A 220 -17.46 2.07 -22.77
N SER A 221 -18.11 2.68 -21.77
CA SER A 221 -19.50 2.34 -21.41
C SER A 221 -20.47 2.61 -22.55
N SER A 222 -20.30 3.73 -23.26
CA SER A 222 -21.13 4.08 -24.42
C SER A 222 -20.95 3.08 -25.57
N SER A 223 -19.71 2.62 -25.81
CA SER A 223 -19.42 1.60 -26.82
C SER A 223 -20.00 0.23 -26.46
N LEU A 224 -19.97 -0.16 -25.18
CA LEU A 224 -20.58 -1.40 -24.71
C LEU A 224 -22.10 -1.36 -24.87
N GLN A 225 -22.73 -0.24 -24.51
CA GLN A 225 -24.17 -0.06 -24.65
C GLN A 225 -24.61 -0.10 -26.12
N ALA A 226 -23.90 0.61 -27.01
CA ALA A 226 -24.19 0.59 -28.44
C ALA A 226 -23.99 -0.81 -29.07
N ASN A 227 -23.06 -1.62 -28.55
CA ASN A 227 -22.90 -3.01 -28.97
C ASN A 227 -23.98 -3.93 -28.39
N GLN A 228 -24.44 -3.69 -27.16
CA GLN A 228 -25.56 -4.43 -26.56
C GLN A 228 -26.88 -4.19 -27.31
N GLU A 229 -27.16 -2.95 -27.72
CA GLU A 229 -28.37 -2.58 -28.46
C GLU A 229 -28.39 -3.16 -29.89
N LYS A 230 -27.22 -3.40 -30.48
CA LYS A 230 -27.11 -3.99 -31.81
C LYS A 230 -27.21 -5.52 -31.83
N LYS A 231 -26.89 -6.21 -30.73
CA LYS A 231 -27.04 -7.69 -30.62
C LYS A 231 -28.44 -8.20 -31.01
N PRO A 232 -29.55 -7.66 -30.46
CA PRO A 232 -30.88 -8.12 -30.86
C PRO A 232 -31.18 -7.78 -32.32
N GLN A 233 -30.70 -6.66 -32.87
CA GLN A 233 -30.91 -6.33 -34.28
C GLN A 233 -30.18 -7.28 -35.24
N TYR A 234 -29.01 -7.80 -34.87
CA TYR A 234 -28.30 -8.81 -35.67
C TYR A 234 -28.98 -10.17 -35.57
N GLU A 235 -29.49 -10.55 -34.39
CA GLU A 235 -30.24 -11.79 -34.18
C GLU A 235 -31.59 -11.77 -34.90
N ASP A 236 -32.36 -10.68 -34.80
CA ASP A 236 -33.64 -10.51 -35.49
C ASP A 236 -33.49 -10.51 -37.02
N LYS A 237 -32.45 -9.85 -37.55
CA LYS A 237 -32.14 -9.87 -38.99
C LYS A 237 -31.68 -11.25 -39.47
N ALA A 238 -30.94 -11.98 -38.65
CA ALA A 238 -30.51 -13.34 -38.99
C ALA A 238 -31.69 -14.33 -38.99
N ILE A 239 -32.65 -14.17 -38.08
CA ILE A 239 -33.87 -14.99 -38.03
C ILE A 239 -34.80 -14.67 -39.21
N SER A 240 -35.03 -13.39 -39.54
CA SER A 240 -35.84 -12.98 -40.70
C SER A 240 -35.26 -13.53 -42.02
N ASN A 241 -33.95 -13.38 -42.24
CA ASN A 241 -33.31 -13.90 -43.45
C ASN A 241 -33.40 -15.43 -43.57
N ASN A 242 -33.35 -16.17 -42.45
CA ASN A 242 -33.49 -17.63 -42.47
C ASN A 242 -34.93 -18.06 -42.79
N GLN A 243 -35.91 -17.31 -42.28
CA GLN A 243 -37.33 -17.52 -42.56
C GLN A 243 -37.63 -17.32 -44.05
N ASP A 244 -37.10 -16.25 -44.66
CA ASP A 244 -37.25 -15.95 -46.09
C ASP A 244 -36.63 -17.04 -46.98
N ILE A 245 -35.44 -17.55 -46.62
CA ILE A 245 -34.78 -18.64 -47.35
C ILE A 245 -35.61 -19.94 -47.27
N HIS A 246 -36.17 -20.24 -46.09
CA HIS A 246 -37.02 -21.41 -45.90
C HIS A 246 -38.34 -21.30 -46.68
N GLU A 247 -38.96 -20.12 -46.73
CA GLU A 247 -40.21 -19.89 -47.46
C GLU A 247 -40.00 -20.01 -48.98
N VAL A 248 -38.94 -19.40 -49.50
CA VAL A 248 -38.58 -19.52 -50.94
C VAL A 248 -38.25 -20.97 -51.31
N SER A 249 -37.54 -21.70 -50.44
CA SER A 249 -37.22 -23.12 -50.67
C SER A 249 -38.48 -24.01 -50.66
N TYR A 250 -39.42 -23.74 -49.75
CA TYR A 250 -40.68 -24.47 -49.66
C TYR A 250 -41.59 -24.23 -50.88
N ILE A 251 -41.69 -22.97 -51.34
CA ILE A 251 -42.45 -22.62 -52.56
C ILE A 251 -41.85 -23.30 -53.80
N LEU A 252 -40.51 -23.35 -53.90
CA LEU A 252 -39.83 -24.04 -55.00
C LEU A 252 -40.10 -25.55 -55.00
N LEU A 253 -40.04 -26.19 -53.82
CA LEU A 253 -40.30 -27.63 -53.63
C LEU A 253 -41.75 -28.02 -53.95
N VAL A 254 -42.72 -27.19 -53.55
CA VAL A 254 -44.14 -27.42 -53.86
C VAL A 254 -44.40 -27.25 -55.36
N SER A 255 -43.79 -26.24 -56.00
CA SER A 255 -43.92 -26.01 -57.44
C SER A 255 -43.29 -27.13 -58.28
N LEU A 256 -42.16 -27.70 -57.82
CA LEU A 256 -41.51 -28.85 -58.46
C LEU A 256 -42.34 -30.13 -58.37
N LYS A 257 -43.06 -30.36 -57.26
CA LYS A 257 -43.94 -31.52 -57.08
C LYS A 257 -45.27 -31.43 -57.84
N ALA A 258 -45.70 -30.23 -58.22
CA ALA A 258 -46.92 -30.02 -59.00
C ALA A 258 -46.72 -30.18 -60.52
N CYS A 259 -45.47 -30.21 -60.99
CA CYS A 259 -45.09 -30.35 -62.41
C CYS A 259 -44.70 -31.78 -62.83
N THR A 260 -44.87 -32.77 -61.96
CA THR A 260 -44.66 -34.21 -62.24
C THR A 260 -45.96 -34.97 -62.05
#